data_AF-A0A7I8BV70-F1
#
_entry.id   AF-A0A7I8BV70-F1
#
_cell.length_a   1.000
_cell.length_b   1.000
_cell.length_c   1.000
_cell.angle_alpha   90.00
_cell.angle_beta   90.00
_cell.angle_gamma   90.00
#
_symmetry.space_group_name_H-M   'P 1'
#
loop_
_entity.id
_entity.type
_entity.pdbx_description
1 polymer ?
#
loop_
_entity_poly.entity_id
_entity_poly.type
_entity_poly.pdbx_seq_one_letter_code
_entity_poly.pdbx_strand_id
1 'polypeptide(L)'
;MLLCACAGTPSQTAADYHPQTEARVRVYWGANVTFYLNTACVTGEARHFVASKPGLSSLSNKTVGMPVPPDAARYFHEYIVPAGQPMTVHARISSEQIINGKRYRVTDAAKASTFVPEHGHDYEILVQDNDGPDEIFARELVSSANGTSAVPYPLRSTSACKS
;
A
#
# COMPACT_ATOMS: atom_id res chain seq x y z
N MET A 1 21.64 5.60 -44.96
CA MET A 1 20.97 4.79 -43.92
C MET A 1 20.94 5.61 -42.64
N LEU A 2 19.84 6.31 -42.37
CA LEU A 2 19.64 7.04 -41.11
C LEU A 2 19.10 6.08 -40.05
N LEU A 3 19.75 6.06 -38.88
CA LEU A 3 19.37 5.22 -37.76
C LEU A 3 17.99 5.60 -37.20
N CYS A 4 17.16 4.60 -36.94
CA CYS A 4 15.87 4.71 -36.28
C CYS A 4 16.06 5.18 -34.83
N ALA A 5 15.42 6.28 -34.46
CA ALA A 5 15.20 6.64 -33.06
C ALA A 5 14.09 5.73 -32.51
N CYS A 6 14.43 4.86 -31.55
CA CYS A 6 13.44 4.18 -30.74
C CYS A 6 12.78 5.22 -29.83
N ALA A 7 11.60 5.70 -30.20
CA ALA A 7 10.72 6.38 -29.27
C ALA A 7 10.30 5.36 -28.21
N GLY A 8 10.90 5.45 -27.02
CA GLY A 8 10.43 4.72 -25.85
C GLY A 8 8.96 5.05 -25.63
N THR A 9 8.16 4.00 -25.49
CA THR A 9 6.73 4.12 -25.22
C THR A 9 6.56 4.98 -23.96
N PRO A 10 5.74 6.05 -23.98
CA PRO A 10 5.53 6.84 -22.79
C PRO A 10 4.97 5.93 -21.71
N SER A 11 5.72 5.80 -20.61
CA SER A 11 5.22 5.27 -19.35
C SER A 11 3.87 5.94 -19.09
N GLN A 12 2.85 5.14 -18.77
CA GLN A 12 1.53 5.64 -18.40
C GLN A 12 1.70 6.88 -17.52
N THR A 13 1.21 8.02 -18.01
CA THR A 13 1.28 9.31 -17.34
C THR A 13 0.88 9.09 -15.89
N ALA A 14 1.82 9.31 -14.96
CA ALA A 14 1.47 9.39 -13.54
C ALA A 14 0.28 10.35 -13.46
N ALA A 15 -0.83 9.91 -12.87
CA ALA A 15 -1.95 10.80 -12.65
C ALA A 15 -1.43 12.08 -11.98
N ASP A 16 -1.90 13.25 -12.42
CA ASP A 16 -1.41 14.52 -11.91
C ASP A 16 -1.60 14.55 -10.39
N TYR A 17 -0.47 14.61 -9.67
CA TYR A 17 -0.45 14.63 -8.21
C TYR A 17 -0.56 16.08 -7.72
N HIS A 18 -1.51 16.32 -6.82
CA HIS A 18 -1.80 17.62 -6.24
C HIS A 18 -1.48 17.62 -4.74
N PRO A 19 -0.23 17.96 -4.33
CA PRO A 19 0.21 17.85 -2.94
C PRO A 19 -0.58 18.74 -1.96
N GLN A 20 -1.32 19.73 -2.46
CA GLN A 20 -2.18 20.57 -1.62
C GLN A 20 -3.45 19.85 -1.15
N THR A 21 -3.87 18.77 -1.83
CA THR A 21 -5.11 18.04 -1.54
C THR A 21 -4.91 16.53 -1.37
N GLU A 22 -3.74 16.03 -1.73
CA GLU A 22 -3.46 14.61 -1.86
C GLU A 22 -2.19 14.22 -1.11
N ALA A 23 -2.12 12.93 -0.81
CA ALA A 23 -0.93 12.23 -0.35
C ALA A 23 -0.67 11.05 -1.28
N ARG A 24 0.49 10.40 -1.16
CA ARG A 24 0.78 9.17 -1.90
C ARG A 24 1.08 8.03 -0.95
N VAL A 25 0.65 6.84 -1.34
CA VAL A 25 0.81 5.63 -0.53
C VAL A 25 1.37 4.51 -1.38
N ARG A 26 2.46 3.90 -0.92
CA ARG A 26 3.07 2.70 -1.48
C ARG A 26 2.64 1.50 -0.65
N VAL A 27 2.17 0.45 -1.31
CA VAL A 27 1.80 -0.82 -0.67
C VAL A 27 2.61 -1.94 -1.28
N TYR A 28 3.21 -2.77 -0.44
CA TYR A 28 4.02 -3.88 -0.90
C TYR A 28 3.21 -5.13 -1.24
N TRP A 29 3.81 -5.95 -2.09
CA TRP A 29 3.34 -7.29 -2.37
C TRP A 29 3.39 -8.18 -1.12
N GLY A 30 2.41 -9.06 -0.95
CA GLY A 30 2.44 -10.13 0.08
C GLY A 30 1.10 -10.32 0.80
N ALA A 31 0.34 -9.25 1.01
CA ALA A 31 -0.98 -9.29 1.64
C ALA A 31 -2.09 -8.83 0.69
N ASN A 32 -3.31 -9.29 0.94
CA ASN A 32 -4.49 -8.67 0.35
C ASN A 32 -4.83 -7.41 1.15
N VAL A 33 -4.66 -6.24 0.53
CA VAL A 33 -4.85 -4.93 1.16
C VAL A 33 -5.94 -4.18 0.42
N THR A 34 -6.96 -3.75 1.16
CA THR A 34 -8.02 -2.85 0.69
C THR A 34 -7.91 -1.53 1.43
N PHE A 35 -7.97 -0.43 0.69
CA PHE A 35 -8.10 0.91 1.26
C PHE A 35 -9.56 1.34 1.19
N TYR A 36 -10.09 1.79 2.32
CA TYR A 36 -11.38 2.47 2.43
C TYR A 36 -11.10 3.95 2.67
N LEU A 37 -11.52 4.78 1.72
CA LEU A 37 -11.26 6.22 1.75
C LEU A 37 -12.34 6.93 2.56
N ASN A 38 -11.94 8.01 3.23
CA ASN A 38 -12.80 8.94 3.96
C ASN A 38 -13.61 8.26 5.08
N THR A 39 -13.04 7.23 5.69
CA THR A 39 -13.64 6.48 6.81
C THR A 39 -12.57 6.00 7.79
N ALA A 40 -12.94 5.98 9.07
CA ALA A 40 -12.11 5.49 10.17
C ALA A 40 -12.37 4.01 10.54
N CYS A 41 -13.26 3.33 9.82
CA CYS A 41 -13.65 1.95 10.04
C CYS A 41 -13.96 1.23 8.72
N VAL A 42 -13.97 -0.11 8.77
CA VAL A 42 -14.29 -0.94 7.60
C VAL A 42 -15.79 -0.88 7.31
N THR A 43 -16.15 -0.48 6.09
CA THR A 43 -17.56 -0.41 5.62
C THR A 43 -17.66 -0.62 4.12
N GLY A 44 -18.73 -1.28 3.66
CA GLY A 44 -19.02 -1.44 2.23
C GLY A 44 -19.51 -0.15 1.55
N GLU A 45 -19.93 0.85 2.32
CA GLU A 45 -20.52 2.09 1.81
C GLU A 45 -19.47 3.12 1.39
N ALA A 46 -18.28 3.07 1.99
CA ALA A 46 -17.19 3.97 1.64
C ALA A 46 -16.58 3.60 0.28
N ARG A 47 -16.09 4.62 -0.44
CA ARG A 47 -15.26 4.39 -1.63
C ARG A 47 -14.04 3.58 -1.22
N HIS A 48 -13.82 2.45 -1.89
CA HIS A 48 -12.72 1.56 -1.58
C HIS A 48 -12.11 0.96 -2.83
N PHE A 49 -10.87 0.48 -2.72
CA PHE A 49 -10.20 -0.25 -3.78
C PHE A 49 -9.17 -1.23 -3.21
N VAL A 50 -8.89 -2.29 -3.97
CA VAL A 50 -7.84 -3.27 -3.64
C VAL A 50 -6.50 -2.68 -4.04
N ALA A 51 -5.67 -2.36 -3.05
CA ALA A 51 -4.33 -1.79 -3.22
C ALA A 51 -3.26 -2.87 -3.43
N SER A 52 -3.45 -4.06 -2.85
CA SER A 52 -2.57 -5.19 -3.09
C SER A 52 -3.36 -6.49 -3.06
N LYS A 53 -3.03 -7.41 -3.95
CA LYS A 53 -3.59 -8.77 -3.97
C LYS A 53 -2.52 -9.70 -4.52
N PRO A 54 -2.06 -10.70 -3.75
CA PRO A 54 -1.03 -11.62 -4.21
C PRO A 54 -1.45 -12.32 -5.52
N GLY A 55 -0.56 -12.25 -6.51
CA GLY A 55 -0.73 -12.85 -7.84
C GLY A 55 0.33 -12.36 -8.83
N LEU A 56 0.44 -12.99 -10.01
CA LEU A 56 1.45 -12.62 -11.01
C LEU A 56 1.38 -11.15 -11.43
N SER A 57 0.18 -10.58 -11.49
CA SER A 57 -0.06 -9.16 -11.84
C SER A 57 0.45 -8.15 -10.82
N SER A 58 0.93 -8.63 -9.66
CA SER A 58 1.45 -7.79 -8.57
C SER A 58 2.98 -7.92 -8.43
N LEU A 59 3.63 -8.63 -9.36
CA LEU A 59 5.10 -8.77 -9.45
C LEU A 59 5.73 -7.71 -10.38
N SER A 60 5.10 -6.55 -10.49
CA SER A 60 5.57 -5.39 -11.25
C SER A 60 5.28 -4.14 -10.47
N ASN A 61 6.17 -3.16 -10.50
CA ASN A 61 5.93 -1.90 -9.80
C ASN A 61 4.96 -1.03 -10.59
N LYS A 62 3.92 -0.53 -9.89
CA LYS A 62 3.06 0.53 -10.39
C LYS A 62 3.43 1.79 -9.63
N THR A 63 3.86 2.83 -10.32
CA THR A 63 4.44 4.02 -9.67
C THR A 63 3.67 5.28 -10.00
N VAL A 64 3.53 6.18 -9.02
CA VAL A 64 3.12 7.58 -9.18
C VAL A 64 4.27 8.54 -8.84
N GLY A 65 5.50 8.02 -8.76
CA GLY A 65 6.72 8.80 -8.59
C GLY A 65 7.07 9.11 -7.15
N MET A 66 6.69 8.24 -6.21
CA MET A 66 7.15 8.38 -4.82
C MET A 66 8.65 8.11 -4.73
N PRO A 67 9.39 8.81 -3.84
CA PRO A 67 10.78 8.50 -3.59
C PRO A 67 10.94 7.06 -3.05
N VAL A 68 12.05 6.39 -3.32
CA VAL A 68 12.29 4.99 -2.92
C VAL A 68 13.40 4.95 -1.87
N PRO A 69 13.11 4.53 -0.62
CA PRO A 69 14.15 4.36 0.38
C PRO A 69 15.04 3.14 0.05
N PRO A 70 16.30 3.10 0.53
CA PRO A 70 17.23 2.00 0.23
C PRO A 70 16.76 0.62 0.66
N ASP A 71 15.86 0.53 1.64
CA ASP A 71 15.31 -0.70 2.20
C ASP A 71 13.94 -1.09 1.63
N ALA A 72 13.47 -0.42 0.57
CA ALA A 72 12.21 -0.73 -0.06
C ALA A 72 12.19 -2.17 -0.61
N ALA A 73 11.12 -2.92 -0.32
CA ALA A 73 10.93 -4.23 -0.92
C ALA A 73 10.69 -4.13 -2.44
N ARG A 74 11.01 -5.22 -3.16
CA ARG A 74 11.11 -5.22 -4.63
C ARG A 74 9.81 -4.88 -5.37
N TYR A 75 8.68 -5.38 -4.87
CA TYR A 75 7.39 -5.34 -5.55
C TYR A 75 6.39 -4.49 -4.78
N PHE A 76 5.94 -3.40 -5.40
CA PHE A 76 5.02 -2.45 -4.77
C PHE A 76 4.13 -1.73 -5.78
N HIS A 77 2.98 -1.27 -5.31
CA HIS A 77 2.13 -0.34 -6.04
C HIS A 77 1.98 0.96 -5.27
N GLU A 78 2.03 2.07 -5.99
CA GLU A 78 1.84 3.41 -5.48
C GLU A 78 0.48 3.97 -5.92
N TYR A 79 -0.14 4.72 -5.03
CA TYR A 79 -1.47 5.28 -5.19
C TYR A 79 -1.49 6.72 -4.72
N ILE A 80 -2.24 7.56 -5.41
CA ILE A 80 -2.63 8.89 -4.93
C ILE A 80 -3.91 8.73 -4.10
N VAL A 81 -3.93 9.28 -2.90
CA VAL A 81 -5.06 9.21 -1.96
C VAL A 81 -5.43 10.61 -1.46
N PRO A 82 -6.69 10.87 -1.07
CA PRO A 82 -7.07 12.13 -0.43
C PRO A 82 -6.28 12.35 0.86
N ALA A 83 -5.70 13.54 1.04
CA ALA A 83 -5.08 13.96 2.28
C ALA A 83 -6.09 14.62 3.23
N GLY A 84 -5.77 14.65 4.53
CA GLY A 84 -6.57 15.31 5.56
C GLY A 84 -7.89 14.62 5.91
N GLN A 85 -8.18 13.45 5.32
CA GLN A 85 -9.35 12.64 5.62
C GLN A 85 -8.94 11.26 6.14
N PRO A 86 -9.72 10.64 7.04
CA PRO A 86 -9.37 9.32 7.55
C PRO A 86 -9.38 8.29 6.43
N MET A 87 -8.34 7.46 6.39
CA MET A 87 -8.25 6.30 5.52
C MET A 87 -8.12 5.06 6.39
N THR A 88 -8.86 4.01 6.04
CA THR A 88 -8.78 2.71 6.71
C THR A 88 -8.10 1.72 5.80
N VAL A 89 -7.03 1.12 6.31
CA VAL A 89 -6.32 -0.01 5.72
C VAL A 89 -6.90 -1.29 6.30
N HIS A 90 -7.38 -2.18 5.44
CA HIS A 90 -7.84 -3.51 5.80
C HIS A 90 -6.95 -4.53 5.11
N ALA A 91 -6.27 -5.36 5.89
CA ALA A 91 -5.31 -6.32 5.39
C ALA A 91 -5.64 -7.75 5.83
N ARG A 92 -5.28 -8.71 4.98
CA ARG A 92 -5.36 -10.14 5.26
C ARG A 92 -4.27 -10.88 4.52
N ILE A 93 -3.54 -11.73 5.22
CA ILE A 93 -2.58 -12.66 4.64
C ILE A 93 -3.26 -14.00 4.33
N SER A 94 -2.77 -14.67 3.28
CA SER A 94 -3.11 -16.06 3.01
C SER A 94 -1.83 -16.78 2.64
N SER A 95 -1.53 -17.87 3.34
CA SER A 95 -0.34 -18.69 3.11
C SER A 95 -0.73 -20.10 2.66
N GLU A 96 0.17 -20.75 1.92
CA GLU A 96 0.08 -22.19 1.68
C GLU A 96 0.84 -22.91 2.79
N GLN A 97 0.16 -23.76 3.55
CA GLN A 97 0.75 -24.59 4.58
C GLN A 97 0.63 -26.07 4.21
N ILE A 98 1.65 -26.86 4.55
CA ILE A 98 1.61 -28.31 4.43
C ILE A 98 1.27 -28.89 5.80
N ILE A 99 0.07 -29.46 5.92
CA ILE A 99 -0.41 -30.11 7.14
C ILE A 99 -0.63 -31.58 6.80
N ASN A 100 0.07 -32.48 7.49
CA ASN A 100 -0.01 -33.93 7.27
C ASN A 100 0.17 -34.34 5.79
N GLY A 101 1.13 -33.70 5.10
CA GLY A 101 1.44 -33.99 3.69
C GLY A 101 0.42 -33.46 2.67
N LYS A 102 -0.63 -32.76 3.11
CA LYS A 102 -1.59 -32.08 2.23
C LYS A 102 -1.38 -30.58 2.26
N ARG A 103 -1.55 -29.95 1.10
CA ARG A 103 -1.46 -28.50 0.95
C ARG A 103 -2.80 -27.86 1.32
N TYR A 104 -2.77 -26.94 2.28
CA TYR A 104 -3.91 -26.14 2.71
C TYR A 104 -3.63 -24.67 2.43
N ARG A 105 -4.66 -23.95 2.01
CA ARG A 105 -4.63 -22.49 2.06
C ARG A 105 -5.14 -22.06 3.42
N VAL A 106 -4.25 -21.48 4.22
CA VAL A 106 -4.59 -20.87 5.51
C VAL A 106 -4.79 -19.39 5.29
N THR A 107 -5.76 -18.80 5.99
CA THR A 107 -6.11 -17.40 5.83
C THR A 107 -6.38 -16.82 7.19
N ASP A 108 -5.55 -15.86 7.58
CA ASP A 108 -5.60 -15.29 8.91
C ASP A 108 -6.78 -14.33 9.07
N ALA A 109 -7.10 -14.06 10.34
CA ALA A 109 -8.11 -13.08 10.68
C ALA A 109 -7.68 -11.71 10.14
N ALA A 110 -8.55 -11.07 9.37
CA ALA A 110 -8.22 -9.79 8.77
C ALA A 110 -8.07 -8.72 9.86
N LYS A 111 -7.19 -7.76 9.61
CA LYS A 111 -6.89 -6.65 10.51
C LYS A 111 -7.17 -5.33 9.85
N ALA A 112 -7.56 -4.36 10.65
CA ALA A 112 -7.81 -3.02 10.17
C ALA A 112 -7.13 -1.98 11.06
N SER A 113 -6.58 -0.98 10.38
CA SER A 113 -5.95 0.18 11.00
C SER A 113 -6.35 1.44 10.23
N THR A 114 -6.45 2.57 10.91
CA THR A 114 -6.79 3.86 10.32
C THR A 114 -5.73 4.91 10.64
N PHE A 115 -5.55 5.83 9.71
CA PHE A 115 -4.76 7.04 9.88
C PHE A 115 -5.26 8.16 8.96
N VAL A 116 -4.74 9.36 9.13
CA VAL A 116 -5.07 10.53 8.31
C VAL A 116 -3.79 10.95 7.59
N PRO A 117 -3.61 10.61 6.29
CA PRO A 117 -2.44 11.04 5.55
C PRO A 117 -2.39 12.56 5.39
N GLU A 118 -1.21 13.14 5.54
CA GLU A 118 -0.98 14.59 5.47
C GLU A 118 -0.73 15.06 4.04
N HIS A 119 -1.07 16.32 3.78
CA HIS A 119 -1.01 16.94 2.46
C HIS A 119 0.43 17.00 1.93
N GLY A 120 0.69 16.35 0.81
CA GLY A 120 2.02 16.38 0.20
C GLY A 120 2.94 15.24 0.66
N HIS A 121 2.52 14.42 1.63
CA HIS A 121 3.35 13.40 2.24
C HIS A 121 3.25 12.05 1.53
N ASP A 122 4.29 11.25 1.69
CA ASP A 122 4.47 9.95 1.08
C ASP A 122 4.54 8.88 2.18
N TYR A 123 3.70 7.85 2.08
CA TYR A 123 3.61 6.79 3.08
C TYR A 123 3.84 5.40 2.50
N GLU A 124 4.45 4.51 3.27
CA GLU A 124 4.52 3.09 2.96
C GLU A 124 3.61 2.31 3.91
N ILE A 125 2.83 1.39 3.37
CA ILE A 125 2.04 0.42 4.13
C ILE A 125 2.68 -0.95 3.96
N LEU A 126 3.06 -1.53 5.09
CA LEU A 126 3.61 -2.87 5.19
C LEU A 126 2.64 -3.76 5.97
N VAL A 127 2.53 -5.01 5.54
CA VAL A 127 1.80 -6.04 6.28
C VAL A 127 2.79 -7.16 6.52
N GLN A 128 3.05 -7.48 7.78
CA GLN A 128 3.96 -8.55 8.15
C GLN A 128 3.19 -9.72 8.76
N ASP A 129 3.60 -10.92 8.36
CA ASP A 129 3.27 -12.16 9.04
C ASP A 129 4.19 -12.28 10.27
N ASN A 130 3.62 -12.48 11.45
CA ASN A 130 4.32 -12.43 12.74
C ASN A 130 4.14 -13.71 13.58
N ASP A 131 3.99 -14.89 12.97
CA ASP A 131 3.69 -16.15 13.68
C ASP A 131 2.47 -16.00 14.64
N GLY A 132 1.54 -15.12 14.25
CA GLY A 132 0.47 -14.52 15.04
C GLY A 132 -0.43 -13.67 14.14
N PRO A 133 -1.42 -12.93 14.66
CA PRO A 133 -2.30 -12.16 13.80
C PRO A 133 -1.53 -11.04 13.06
N ASP A 134 -1.71 -10.95 11.75
CA ASP A 134 -1.07 -9.97 10.86
C ASP A 134 -0.99 -8.57 11.48
N GLU A 135 0.16 -7.91 11.34
CA GLU A 135 0.30 -6.51 11.75
C GLU A 135 0.45 -5.59 10.54
N ILE A 136 -0.30 -4.48 10.59
CA ILE A 136 -0.22 -3.41 9.60
C ILE A 136 0.68 -2.32 10.18
N PHE A 137 1.72 -1.96 9.44
CA PHE A 137 2.62 -0.87 9.77
C PHE A 137 2.53 0.21 8.71
N ALA A 138 2.68 1.47 9.14
CA ALA A 138 2.92 2.58 8.25
C ALA A 138 4.31 3.17 8.50
N ARG A 139 4.93 3.65 7.43
CA ARG A 139 6.12 4.49 7.49
C ARG A 139 5.89 5.74 6.67
N GLU A 140 6.41 6.87 7.09
CA GLU A 140 6.47 8.08 6.28
C GLU A 140 7.82 8.16 5.58
N LEU A 141 7.81 8.53 4.30
CA LEU A 141 9.01 8.76 3.52
C LEU A 141 9.46 10.21 3.66
N VAL A 142 10.60 10.39 4.31
CA VAL A 142 11.21 11.70 4.51
C VAL A 142 12.41 11.83 3.58
N SER A 143 12.31 12.78 2.65
CA SER A 143 13.39 13.11 1.72
C SER A 143 14.31 14.18 2.31
N SER A 144 15.61 13.97 2.18
CA SER A 144 16.66 14.89 2.63
C SER A 144 17.77 14.98 1.59
N ALA A 145 18.77 15.84 1.83
CA ALA A 145 19.97 15.92 0.99
C ALA A 145 20.74 14.59 0.90
N ASN A 146 20.60 13.71 1.89
CA ASN A 146 21.27 12.42 1.96
C ASN A 146 20.45 11.27 1.35
N GLY A 147 19.30 11.57 0.73
CA GLY A 147 18.37 10.60 0.17
C GLY A 147 17.08 10.46 0.96
N THR A 148 16.37 9.36 0.71
CA THR A 148 15.05 9.09 1.26
C THR A 148 15.13 8.07 2.40
N SER A 149 14.49 8.39 3.51
CA SER A 149 14.40 7.54 4.70
C SER A 149 12.94 7.17 4.94
N ALA A 150 12.69 5.97 5.49
CA ALA A 150 11.36 5.60 5.96
C ALA A 150 11.32 5.62 7.49
N VAL A 151 10.47 6.45 8.09
CA VAL A 151 10.31 6.58 9.54
C VAL A 151 8.96 6.01 9.99
N PRO A 152 8.85 5.34 11.15
CA PRO A 152 7.57 4.79 11.61
C PRO A 152 6.48 5.86 11.69
N TYR A 153 5.29 5.56 11.18
CA TYR A 153 4.12 6.42 11.27
C TYR A 153 3.01 5.72 12.08
N PRO A 154 2.42 6.38 13.08
CA PRO A 154 1.46 5.74 13.97
C PRO A 154 0.15 5.42 13.25
N LEU A 155 -0.32 4.20 13.43
CA LEU A 155 -1.64 3.74 13.01
C LEU A 155 -2.54 3.51 14.22
N ARG A 156 -3.85 3.74 14.07
CA ARG A 156 -4.85 3.40 15.09
C ARG A 156 -5.59 2.13 14.69
N SER A 157 -5.59 1.11 15.54
CA SER A 157 -6.38 -0.10 15.28
C SER A 157 -7.88 0.24 15.18
N THR A 158 -8.58 -0.40 14.25
CA THR A 158 -10.01 -0.20 14.04
C THR A 158 -10.72 -1.51 13.66
N SER A 159 -12.04 -1.45 13.54
CA SER A 159 -12.89 -2.58 13.19
C SER A 159 -13.92 -2.18 12.14
N ALA A 160 -14.94 -3.02 11.92
CA ALA A 160 -16.13 -2.62 11.18
C ALA A 160 -16.83 -1.42 11.85
N CYS A 161 -17.46 -0.57 11.03
CA CYS A 161 -18.30 0.52 11.53
C CYS A 161 -19.48 -0.03 12.33
N LYS A 162 -19.88 0.68 13.39
CA LYS A 162 -21.09 0.34 14.15
C LYS A 162 -22.32 0.75 13.32
N SER A 163 -23.26 -0.18 13.18
CA SER A 163 -24.60 0.06 12.62
C SER A 163 -25.50 0.77 13.62
#